data_AF-A0AA36HVR8-F1
#
_entry.id   AF-A0AA36HVR8-F1
#
_cell.length_a   1.000
_cell.length_b   1.000
_cell.length_c   1.000
_cell.angle_alpha   90.00
_cell.angle_beta   90.00
_cell.angle_gamma   90.00
#
_symmetry.space_group_name_H-M   'P 1'
#
loop_
_entity.id
_entity.type
_entity.pdbx_description
1 polymer ?
#
loop_
_entity_poly.entity_id
_entity_poly.type
_entity_poly.pdbx_seq_one_letter_code
_entity_poly.pdbx_strand_id
1 'polypeptide(L)'
;MAGSATPSTAASTPKSRSVFRAQTLGALALQVFQAPCPSVVKVTVEGKLDASVKVQVPGAKMEGSGLPALCRAGKTWTVTFLSSSAARGPMTKGSLMIQGFDAVPFCVAHNDQGHTFVQSKGKWRYTALSAPRWNWRENAEKPTEGTAADLEVIGARSADSVPHLKVHVRSASEVELKRCLQGLALREAQAEEDYDMLLAQVTKAKTAGVDREQIEQAEERLRGMRKMGKHVNDGCDKESLKLLMQWEKVTRCGETGVNETCKASPDCPCNEEVNCGEVLSIVPSAVQLLLKDFGPEGDKELFDELSASALAVEEGSVWKAGGKLIFSAFDRNQSVQALTRMLNNVGRARCVKMLLQMVKHSEAEYGGFVTAIQINFHPNGESFHAQHRDIYSAKQRAGPSCTCTFKKCVGTVCYTVGSSRQVLLETMTDMFSAVKPCGEHCTGRRERRWLHSGDAMYFNEAWNANHTHGIPPIDGESGPRISVAFLLGAEESRIYQKMLLPNEVPQ
;
A
#
# COMPACT_ATOMS: atom_id res chain seq x y z
N MET A 1 -30.03 35.01 -53.42
CA MET A 1 -30.40 36.31 -52.80
C MET A 1 -29.18 36.77 -52.02
N ALA A 2 -28.18 37.47 -52.57
CA ALA A 2 -28.15 38.67 -53.41
C ALA A 2 -28.59 39.94 -52.66
N GLY A 3 -27.64 40.89 -52.52
CA GLY A 3 -27.84 42.31 -52.19
C GLY A 3 -27.54 42.68 -50.73
N SER A 4 -26.90 43.81 -50.40
CA SER A 4 -26.37 44.88 -51.26
C SER A 4 -25.36 45.74 -50.48
N ALA A 5 -24.53 46.42 -51.26
CA ALA A 5 -23.48 47.34 -50.87
C ALA A 5 -23.98 48.80 -50.66
N THR A 6 -23.12 49.58 -49.98
CA THR A 6 -22.78 51.03 -50.16
C THR A 6 -23.89 52.10 -49.95
N PRO A 7 -23.62 53.44 -49.89
CA PRO A 7 -22.34 54.20 -49.97
C PRO A 7 -22.13 55.39 -48.98
N SER A 8 -20.87 55.83 -48.88
CA SER A 8 -20.26 57.17 -49.11
C SER A 8 -20.87 58.53 -48.66
N THR A 9 -19.93 59.45 -48.35
CA THR A 9 -19.90 60.95 -48.39
C THR A 9 -20.25 61.72 -47.10
N ALA A 10 -19.74 62.91 -46.79
CA ALA A 10 -18.53 63.69 -47.09
C ALA A 10 -18.57 64.97 -46.20
N ALA A 11 -17.42 65.63 -46.07
CA ALA A 11 -17.22 67.07 -45.76
C ALA A 11 -17.50 67.63 -44.33
N SER A 12 -16.46 68.18 -43.69
CA SER A 12 -16.27 69.65 -43.62
C SER A 12 -14.96 70.02 -42.91
N THR A 13 -14.31 71.06 -43.43
CA THR A 13 -13.16 71.76 -42.84
C THR A 13 -13.66 72.89 -41.93
N PRO A 14 -12.83 73.42 -41.00
CA PRO A 14 -12.21 74.70 -41.33
C PRO A 14 -10.75 74.87 -40.86
N LYS A 15 -10.11 75.85 -41.51
CA LYS A 15 -8.75 76.35 -41.34
C LYS A 15 -8.50 76.99 -39.97
N SER A 16 -7.27 76.85 -39.46
CA SER A 16 -6.64 77.89 -38.63
C SER A 16 -5.13 77.85 -38.79
N ARG A 17 -4.54 79.02 -39.06
CA ARG A 17 -3.10 79.30 -39.19
C ARG A 17 -2.46 79.33 -37.81
N SER A 18 -1.26 78.79 -37.66
CA SER A 18 -0.23 79.48 -36.88
C SER A 18 1.18 79.15 -37.40
N VAL A 19 1.85 80.20 -37.83
CA VAL A 19 3.31 80.34 -37.99
C VAL A 19 3.96 80.10 -36.63
N PHE A 20 5.04 79.33 -36.52
CA PHE A 20 6.20 79.68 -35.69
C PHE A 20 7.42 78.78 -35.94
N ARG A 21 8.52 79.48 -36.29
CA ARG A 21 9.94 79.21 -35.99
C ARG A 21 10.54 77.83 -36.27
N ALA A 22 11.36 77.80 -37.32
CA ALA A 22 12.56 76.98 -37.38
C ALA A 22 13.47 77.29 -36.18
N GLN A 23 13.70 76.28 -35.33
CA GLN A 23 14.79 76.25 -34.37
C GLN A 23 15.64 75.01 -34.67
N THR A 24 16.83 75.32 -35.20
CA THR A 24 18.13 74.73 -34.89
C THR A 24 18.16 73.26 -34.43
N LEU A 25 18.65 72.42 -35.33
CA LEU A 25 19.16 71.06 -35.07
C LEU A 25 20.21 71.08 -33.95
N GLY A 26 19.77 70.82 -32.72
CA GLY A 26 20.61 70.39 -31.62
C GLY A 26 20.53 68.88 -31.48
N ALA A 27 21.69 68.22 -31.44
CA ALA A 27 21.82 66.78 -31.23
C ALA A 27 21.20 66.36 -29.89
N LEU A 28 19.93 65.96 -29.91
CA LEU A 28 19.31 65.18 -28.84
C LEU A 28 19.62 63.72 -29.10
N ALA A 29 20.52 63.17 -28.28
CA ALA A 29 20.67 61.73 -28.16
C ALA A 29 19.27 61.12 -27.96
N LEU A 30 18.87 60.24 -28.89
CA LEU A 30 17.78 59.30 -28.69
C LEU A 30 18.16 58.41 -27.50
N GLN A 31 17.86 58.88 -26.28
CA GLN A 31 17.56 57.98 -25.19
C GLN A 31 16.30 57.24 -25.63
N VAL A 32 16.50 56.09 -26.27
CA VAL A 32 15.47 55.09 -26.44
C VAL A 32 14.97 54.81 -25.03
N PHE A 33 13.84 55.41 -24.65
CA PHE A 33 13.09 55.01 -23.48
C PHE A 33 12.63 53.58 -23.75
N GLN A 34 13.49 52.61 -23.44
CA GLN A 34 13.07 51.23 -23.30
C GLN A 34 12.03 51.25 -22.18
N ALA A 35 10.77 51.11 -22.56
CA ALA A 35 9.70 50.89 -21.60
C ALA A 35 10.15 49.72 -20.69
N PRO A 36 10.15 49.91 -19.36
CA PRO A 36 10.65 48.89 -18.45
C PRO A 36 9.86 47.60 -18.65
N CYS A 37 10.56 46.53 -19.02
CA CYS A 37 9.95 45.22 -19.16
C CYS A 37 9.33 44.81 -17.81
N PRO A 38 8.02 44.52 -17.76
CA PRO A 38 7.34 44.36 -16.50
C PRO A 38 7.69 43.01 -15.85
N SER A 39 8.03 43.01 -14.56
CA SER A 39 8.35 41.79 -13.80
C SER A 39 7.17 40.82 -13.77
N VAL A 40 7.39 39.55 -14.08
CA VAL A 40 6.35 38.52 -14.18
C VAL A 40 6.36 37.54 -13.02
N VAL A 41 7.52 37.25 -12.44
CA VAL A 41 7.57 36.44 -11.22
C VAL A 41 8.86 36.71 -10.47
N LYS A 42 8.77 36.84 -9.16
CA LYS A 42 9.91 36.81 -8.25
C LYS A 42 10.05 35.40 -7.70
N VAL A 43 11.26 34.85 -7.68
CA VAL A 43 11.53 33.55 -7.07
C VAL A 43 12.55 33.74 -5.96
N THR A 44 12.24 33.27 -4.76
CA THR A 44 13.17 33.26 -3.63
C THR A 44 13.45 31.83 -3.19
N VAL A 45 14.73 31.51 -3.07
CA VAL A 45 15.24 30.23 -2.58
C VAL A 45 15.93 30.46 -1.25
N GLU A 46 15.48 29.75 -0.23
CA GLU A 46 16.08 29.66 1.09
C GLU A 46 16.17 28.19 1.49
N GLY A 47 16.99 27.87 2.50
CA GLY A 47 17.06 26.48 2.94
C GLY A 47 18.12 26.20 4.00
N LYS A 48 18.01 25.01 4.58
CA LYS A 48 18.99 24.43 5.52
C LYS A 48 19.99 23.51 4.82
N LEU A 49 19.80 23.25 3.53
CA LEU A 49 20.67 22.42 2.70
C LEU A 49 21.09 23.19 1.46
N ASP A 50 22.26 22.82 0.94
CA ASP A 50 22.71 23.31 -0.37
C ASP A 50 21.83 22.73 -1.48
N ALA A 51 21.41 23.57 -2.43
CA ALA A 51 20.53 23.14 -3.51
C ALA A 51 20.87 23.81 -4.84
N SER A 52 20.89 23.01 -5.92
CA SER A 52 20.91 23.57 -7.28
C SER A 52 19.47 23.75 -7.77
N VAL A 53 19.06 25.01 -7.94
CA VAL A 53 17.70 25.39 -8.33
C VAL A 53 17.75 26.14 -9.65
N LYS A 54 17.02 25.64 -10.65
CA LYS A 54 16.83 26.28 -11.95
C LYS A 54 15.35 26.57 -12.16
N VAL A 55 15.02 27.78 -12.58
CA VAL A 55 13.65 28.19 -12.89
C VAL A 55 13.55 28.44 -14.39
N GLN A 56 12.58 27.81 -15.04
CA GLN A 56 12.26 28.06 -16.44
C GLN A 56 10.93 28.79 -16.54
N VAL A 57 10.96 29.97 -17.14
CA VAL A 57 9.77 30.79 -17.42
C VAL A 57 9.79 31.14 -18.90
N PRO A 58 9.08 30.39 -19.77
CA PRO A 58 9.06 30.66 -21.21
C PRO A 58 8.66 32.11 -21.51
N GLY A 59 9.44 32.78 -22.37
CA GLY A 59 9.18 34.18 -22.75
C GLY A 59 9.58 35.21 -21.69
N ALA A 60 10.32 34.84 -20.64
CA ALA A 60 10.87 35.78 -19.67
C ALA A 60 12.40 35.78 -19.68
N LYS A 61 12.99 36.94 -19.39
CA LYS A 61 14.43 37.12 -19.16
C LYS A 61 14.69 37.28 -17.66
N MET A 62 15.79 36.72 -17.16
CA MET A 62 16.21 36.93 -15.78
C MET A 62 16.78 38.34 -15.62
N GLU A 63 16.42 39.02 -14.54
CA GLU A 63 17.07 40.25 -14.12
C GLU A 63 18.41 39.93 -13.42
N GLY A 64 19.49 40.59 -13.86
CA GLY A 64 20.83 40.39 -13.30
C GLY A 64 21.45 39.04 -13.63
N SER A 65 22.30 38.53 -12.72
CA SER A 65 23.02 37.26 -12.88
C SER A 65 22.19 36.01 -12.61
N GLY A 66 20.93 36.16 -12.15
CA GLY A 66 20.05 35.04 -11.82
C GLY A 66 20.40 34.34 -10.49
N LEU A 67 19.87 33.12 -10.30
CA LEU A 67 20.24 32.27 -9.17
C LEU A 67 21.64 31.68 -9.40
N PRO A 68 22.48 31.54 -8.35
CA PRO A 68 23.76 30.84 -8.47
C PRO A 68 23.54 29.37 -8.81
N ALA A 69 24.56 28.73 -9.40
CA ALA A 69 24.53 27.29 -9.70
C ALA A 69 24.24 26.42 -8.45
N LEU A 70 24.69 26.89 -7.27
CA LEU A 70 24.44 26.29 -5.97
C LEU A 70 23.98 27.36 -4.97
N CYS A 71 22.73 27.25 -4.53
CA CYS A 71 22.16 28.06 -3.46
C CYS A 71 22.62 27.46 -2.12
N ARG A 72 23.58 28.11 -1.45
CA ARG A 72 24.14 27.61 -0.18
C ARG A 72 23.15 27.71 0.98
N ALA A 73 23.19 26.73 1.88
CA ALA A 73 22.41 26.67 3.11
C ALA A 73 22.57 27.93 3.96
N GLY A 74 21.50 28.35 4.64
CA GLY A 74 21.46 29.52 5.51
C GLY A 74 21.45 30.87 4.78
N LYS A 75 21.54 30.90 3.45
CA LYS A 75 21.44 32.12 2.64
C LYS A 75 20.11 32.20 1.89
N THR A 76 19.65 33.42 1.66
CA THR A 76 18.47 33.70 0.84
C THR A 76 18.93 34.21 -0.52
N TRP A 77 18.45 33.57 -1.59
CA TRP A 77 18.72 33.93 -2.97
C TRP A 77 17.43 34.35 -3.63
N THR A 78 17.47 35.40 -4.44
CA THR A 78 16.28 35.92 -5.11
C THR A 78 16.60 36.26 -6.55
N VAL A 79 15.70 35.89 -7.46
CA VAL A 79 15.74 36.27 -8.88
C VAL A 79 14.39 36.81 -9.28
N THR A 80 14.39 37.85 -10.11
CA THR A 80 13.18 38.39 -10.75
C THR A 80 13.20 38.04 -12.23
N PHE A 81 12.09 37.56 -12.76
CA PHE A 81 11.89 37.33 -14.18
C PHE A 81 11.11 38.49 -14.77
N LEU A 82 11.60 39.04 -15.88
CA LEU A 82 11.00 40.15 -16.63
C LEU A 82 10.38 39.61 -17.93
N SER A 83 9.18 40.08 -18.29
CA SER A 83 8.54 39.71 -19.55
C SER A 83 9.38 40.16 -20.75
N SER A 84 9.49 39.32 -21.80
CA SER A 84 10.09 39.75 -23.07
C SER A 84 9.16 40.64 -23.91
N SER A 85 7.88 40.71 -23.53
CA SER A 85 6.85 41.55 -24.14
C SER A 85 6.41 42.66 -23.17
N ALA A 86 6.18 43.86 -23.71
CA ALA A 86 5.60 44.98 -22.95
C ALA A 86 4.18 44.65 -22.43
N ALA A 87 3.44 43.79 -23.13
CA ALA A 87 2.15 43.29 -22.67
C ALA A 87 2.34 42.04 -21.80
N ARG A 88 2.00 42.13 -20.50
CA ARG A 88 1.82 40.94 -19.64
C ARG A 88 0.58 40.19 -20.13
N GLY A 89 0.75 38.91 -20.50
CA GLY A 89 -0.40 38.01 -20.61
C GLY A 89 -1.10 37.87 -19.24
N PRO A 90 -2.32 37.30 -19.19
CA PRO A 90 -3.06 37.16 -17.94
C PRO A 90 -2.36 36.25 -16.93
N MET A 91 -1.47 35.37 -17.39
CA MET A 91 -0.78 34.40 -16.54
C MET A 91 0.64 34.13 -17.02
N THR A 92 1.52 33.78 -16.09
CA THR A 92 2.85 33.23 -16.36
C THR A 92 2.91 31.78 -15.94
N LYS A 93 3.34 30.91 -16.85
CA LYS A 93 3.61 29.49 -16.57
C LYS A 93 5.11 29.27 -16.50
N GLY A 94 5.55 28.38 -15.63
CA GLY A 94 6.94 28.00 -15.52
C GLY A 94 7.13 26.62 -14.93
N SER A 95 8.39 26.22 -14.83
CA SER A 95 8.81 24.97 -14.20
C SER A 95 10.01 25.21 -13.31
N LEU A 96 10.00 24.61 -12.12
CA LEU A 96 11.09 24.62 -11.16
C LEU A 96 11.82 23.28 -11.21
N MET A 97 13.13 23.31 -11.44
CA MET A 97 13.99 22.14 -11.42
C MET A 97 14.95 22.25 -10.24
N ILE A 98 14.80 21.37 -9.26
CA ILE A 98 15.71 21.25 -8.12
C ILE A 98 16.47 19.93 -8.30
N GLN A 99 17.79 19.93 -8.16
CA GLN A 99 18.59 18.72 -8.33
C GLN A 99 18.09 17.59 -7.41
N GLY A 100 17.81 16.43 -8.01
CA GLY A 100 17.28 15.25 -7.31
C GLY A 100 15.75 15.19 -7.21
N PHE A 101 15.03 16.23 -7.63
CA PHE A 101 13.56 16.27 -7.63
C PHE A 101 13.00 16.15 -9.05
N ASP A 102 11.76 15.68 -9.14
CA ASP A 102 10.96 15.84 -10.36
C ASP A 102 10.70 17.33 -10.62
N ALA A 103 10.61 17.71 -11.90
CA ALA A 103 10.33 19.10 -12.27
C ALA A 103 8.93 19.51 -11.78
N VAL A 104 8.85 20.63 -11.05
CA VAL A 104 7.60 21.11 -10.47
C VAL A 104 7.02 22.24 -11.32
N PRO A 105 5.91 22.02 -12.04
CA PRO A 105 5.27 23.09 -12.79
C PRO A 105 4.63 24.10 -11.83
N PHE A 106 4.59 25.36 -12.25
CA PHE A 106 3.86 26.40 -11.53
C PHE A 106 3.18 27.36 -12.50
N CYS A 107 2.15 28.04 -12.00
CA CYS A 107 1.47 29.08 -12.72
C CYS A 107 1.13 30.22 -11.78
N VAL A 108 1.21 31.43 -12.30
CA VAL A 108 1.02 32.66 -11.56
C VAL A 108 0.06 33.53 -12.35
N ALA A 109 -1.07 33.90 -11.75
CA ALA A 109 -1.99 34.84 -12.34
C ALA A 109 -1.53 36.29 -12.12
N HIS A 110 -1.79 37.15 -13.10
CA HIS A 110 -1.57 38.59 -13.04
C HIS A 110 -2.92 39.31 -12.89
N ASN A 111 -2.98 40.35 -12.06
CA ASN A 111 -4.17 41.19 -11.89
C ASN A 111 -5.47 40.38 -11.60
N ASP A 112 -5.36 39.32 -10.80
CA ASP A 112 -6.45 38.39 -10.48
C ASP A 112 -7.09 37.66 -11.69
N GLN A 113 -6.45 37.71 -12.87
CA GLN A 113 -6.91 37.04 -14.07
C GLN A 113 -6.29 35.64 -14.20
N GLY A 114 -6.88 34.67 -13.51
CA GLY A 114 -6.56 33.25 -13.69
C GLY A 114 -6.27 32.49 -12.39
N HIS A 115 -5.65 31.32 -12.52
CA HIS A 115 -5.29 30.44 -11.40
C HIS A 115 -3.81 30.48 -11.05
N THR A 116 -3.50 30.91 -9.83
CA THR A 116 -2.17 30.78 -9.23
C THR A 116 -2.03 29.40 -8.59
N PHE A 117 -0.98 28.66 -8.94
CA PHE A 117 -0.70 27.35 -8.37
C PHE A 117 0.76 26.90 -8.50
N VAL A 118 1.16 25.93 -7.69
CA VAL A 118 2.35 25.10 -7.81
C VAL A 118 1.93 23.64 -7.86
N GLN A 119 2.61 22.83 -8.66
CA GLN A 119 2.29 21.45 -9.01
C GLN A 119 1.00 21.30 -9.83
N SER A 120 -0.16 21.70 -9.30
CA SER A 120 -1.45 21.54 -9.98
C SER A 120 -2.45 22.61 -9.57
N LYS A 121 -3.43 22.89 -10.44
CA LYS A 121 -4.44 23.94 -10.26
C LYS A 121 -5.12 23.83 -8.89
N GLY A 122 -5.14 24.93 -8.13
CA GLY A 122 -5.74 25.00 -6.80
C GLY A 122 -4.77 24.74 -5.65
N LYS A 123 -3.55 24.24 -5.91
CA LYS A 123 -2.49 24.09 -4.90
C LYS A 123 -1.58 25.31 -4.90
N TRP A 124 -1.65 26.13 -3.87
CA TRP A 124 -0.75 27.29 -3.69
C TRP A 124 0.46 26.95 -2.82
N ARG A 125 0.44 25.80 -2.14
CA ARG A 125 1.57 25.18 -1.43
C ARG A 125 1.77 23.75 -1.92
N TYR A 126 3.02 23.33 -2.00
CA TYR A 126 3.38 21.96 -2.35
C TYR A 126 4.74 21.60 -1.75
N THR A 127 4.91 20.38 -1.24
CA THR A 127 6.21 19.88 -0.80
C THR A 127 6.68 18.81 -1.78
N ALA A 128 7.73 19.13 -2.54
CA ALA A 128 8.42 18.16 -3.37
C ALA A 128 9.36 17.33 -2.48
N LEU A 129 9.49 16.04 -2.76
CA LEU A 129 10.31 15.11 -1.99
C LEU A 129 11.31 14.40 -2.88
N SER A 130 12.50 14.19 -2.36
CA SER A 130 13.59 13.45 -3.01
C SER A 130 14.28 12.55 -1.99
N ALA A 131 14.66 11.35 -2.42
CA ALA A 131 15.42 10.41 -1.62
C ALA A 131 16.37 9.62 -2.55
N PRO A 132 17.49 9.08 -2.03
CA PRO A 132 18.31 8.13 -2.77
C PRO A 132 17.47 6.96 -3.30
N ARG A 133 17.88 6.42 -4.45
CA ARG A 133 17.22 5.24 -5.01
C ARG A 133 17.33 4.08 -4.04
N TRP A 134 16.21 3.44 -3.75
CA TRP A 134 16.11 2.31 -2.84
C TRP A 134 15.74 1.04 -3.62
N ASN A 135 16.60 0.02 -3.59
CA ASN A 135 16.28 -1.29 -4.15
C ASN A 135 15.39 -2.08 -3.17
N TRP A 136 14.11 -1.73 -3.16
CA TRP A 136 13.13 -2.32 -2.24
C TRP A 136 12.81 -3.79 -2.51
N ARG A 137 13.22 -4.34 -3.67
CA ARG A 137 13.00 -5.74 -4.04
C ARG A 137 13.92 -6.69 -3.31
N GLU A 138 15.20 -6.33 -3.27
CA GLU A 138 16.26 -7.14 -2.66
C GLU A 138 16.34 -6.93 -1.14
N ASN A 139 15.33 -6.27 -0.56
CA ASN A 139 15.35 -5.84 0.85
C ASN A 139 16.64 -5.09 1.20
N ALA A 140 17.18 -4.31 0.25
CA ALA A 140 18.34 -3.47 0.50
C ALA A 140 18.04 -2.48 1.63
N GLU A 141 19.11 -2.05 2.31
CA GLU A 141 19.01 -1.10 3.41
C GLU A 141 18.22 0.15 2.98
N LYS A 142 17.23 0.51 3.78
CA LYS A 142 16.36 1.65 3.49
C LYS A 142 17.15 2.94 3.69
N PRO A 143 17.09 3.89 2.76
CA PRO A 143 17.65 5.22 2.99
C PRO A 143 17.07 5.82 4.26
N THR A 144 17.95 6.37 5.09
CA THR A 144 17.62 7.06 6.35
C THR A 144 17.54 8.57 6.18
N GLU A 145 17.95 9.08 5.01
CA GLU A 145 17.99 10.51 4.69
C GLU A 145 17.22 10.82 3.40
N GLY A 146 16.67 12.02 3.34
CA GLY A 146 16.02 12.57 2.16
C GLY A 146 15.88 14.09 2.24
N THR A 147 15.47 14.68 1.13
CA THR A 147 15.38 16.13 0.96
C THR A 147 13.94 16.51 0.64
N ALA A 148 13.45 17.59 1.25
CA ALA A 148 12.17 18.20 0.96
C ALA A 148 12.36 19.63 0.46
N ALA A 149 11.56 20.02 -0.53
CA ALA A 149 11.47 21.40 -1.00
C ALA A 149 10.02 21.88 -0.83
N ASP A 150 9.80 22.75 0.15
CA ASP A 150 8.51 23.39 0.37
C ASP A 150 8.37 24.58 -0.59
N LEU A 151 7.33 24.56 -1.39
CA LEU A 151 7.06 25.50 -2.45
C LEU A 151 5.76 26.22 -2.13
N GLU A 152 5.79 27.55 -2.21
CA GLU A 152 4.62 28.39 -1.95
C GLU A 152 4.54 29.47 -3.03
N VAL A 153 3.39 29.59 -3.67
CA VAL A 153 3.11 30.68 -4.60
C VAL A 153 2.23 31.70 -3.90
N ILE A 154 2.76 32.90 -3.78
CA ILE A 154 2.09 34.07 -3.22
C ILE A 154 1.67 34.94 -4.41
N GLY A 155 0.37 35.03 -4.66
CA GLY A 155 -0.18 35.87 -5.73
C GLY A 155 0.12 37.36 -5.51
N ALA A 156 0.04 38.13 -6.60
CA ALA A 156 0.07 39.59 -6.53
C ALA A 156 -1.21 40.09 -5.83
N ARG A 157 -1.09 40.77 -4.68
CA ARG A 157 -2.23 41.36 -3.96
C ARG A 157 -2.63 42.75 -4.50
N SER A 158 -1.77 43.35 -5.32
CA SER A 158 -2.00 44.62 -6.01
C SER A 158 -1.37 44.58 -7.41
N ALA A 159 -1.83 45.44 -8.32
CA ALA A 159 -1.28 45.59 -9.68
C ALA A 159 0.24 45.88 -9.70
N ASP A 160 0.73 46.50 -8.62
CA ASP A 160 2.15 46.87 -8.46
C ASP A 160 2.98 45.77 -7.78
N SER A 161 2.34 44.76 -7.20
CA SER A 161 3.05 43.66 -6.55
C SER A 161 3.44 42.59 -7.57
N VAL A 162 4.71 42.17 -7.54
CA VAL A 162 5.18 41.05 -8.35
C VAL A 162 4.81 39.76 -7.62
N PRO A 163 4.12 38.81 -8.27
CA PRO A 163 3.85 37.53 -7.66
C PRO A 163 5.15 36.81 -7.28
N HIS A 164 5.10 36.00 -6.23
CA HIS A 164 6.30 35.46 -5.58
C HIS A 164 6.20 33.94 -5.41
N LEU A 165 7.13 33.20 -6.01
CA LEU A 165 7.36 31.78 -5.72
C LEU A 165 8.46 31.66 -4.66
N LYS A 166 8.11 31.16 -3.48
CA LYS A 166 9.04 30.86 -2.40
C LYS A 166 9.40 29.38 -2.42
N VAL A 167 10.68 29.09 -2.29
CA VAL A 167 11.26 27.73 -2.25
C VAL A 167 12.07 27.60 -0.97
N HIS A 168 11.72 26.64 -0.11
CA HIS A 168 12.46 26.32 1.12
C HIS A 168 12.98 24.89 1.07
N VAL A 169 14.31 24.71 0.98
CA VAL A 169 14.93 23.37 0.90
C VAL A 169 15.44 22.93 2.27
N ARG A 170 15.06 21.74 2.71
CA ARG A 170 15.39 21.18 4.04
C ARG A 170 15.50 19.66 3.98
N SER A 171 15.98 19.05 5.07
CA SER A 171 15.86 17.61 5.26
C SER A 171 14.38 17.20 5.33
N ALA A 172 14.05 16.07 4.70
CA ALA A 172 12.75 15.45 4.85
C ALA A 172 12.59 14.91 6.28
N SER A 173 11.38 15.03 6.84
CA SER A 173 11.02 14.30 8.06
C SER A 173 10.93 12.80 7.79
N GLU A 174 10.96 11.97 8.83
CA GLU A 174 10.84 10.50 8.71
C GLU A 174 9.56 10.09 7.96
N VAL A 175 8.44 10.77 8.24
CA VAL A 175 7.14 10.51 7.59
C VAL A 175 7.19 10.89 6.10
N GLU A 176 7.81 12.02 5.76
CA GLU A 176 7.99 12.45 4.38
C GLU A 176 8.93 11.52 3.61
N LEU A 177 10.02 11.08 4.22
CA LEU A 177 10.96 10.13 3.64
C LEU A 177 10.26 8.79 3.36
N LYS A 178 9.52 8.26 4.34
CA LYS A 178 8.72 7.03 4.17
C LYS A 178 7.74 7.15 3.00
N ARG A 179 7.04 8.29 2.89
CA ARG A 179 6.13 8.58 1.79
C ARG A 179 6.86 8.67 0.44
N CYS A 180 8.02 9.33 0.39
CA CYS A 180 8.84 9.46 -0.82
C CYS A 180 9.31 8.09 -1.33
N LEU A 181 9.92 7.29 -0.45
CA LEU A 181 10.41 5.95 -0.77
C LEU A 181 9.28 5.04 -1.27
N GLN A 182 8.11 5.12 -0.64
CA GLN A 182 6.95 4.34 -1.08
C GLN A 182 6.37 4.82 -2.42
N GLY A 183 6.41 6.12 -2.72
CA GLY A 183 6.05 6.66 -4.03
C GLY A 183 7.02 6.25 -5.13
N LEU A 184 8.32 6.18 -4.84
CA LEU A 184 9.33 5.64 -5.76
C LEU A 184 9.08 4.15 -6.06
N ALA A 185 8.86 3.34 -5.02
CA ALA A 185 8.55 1.93 -5.19
C ALA A 185 7.26 1.68 -5.99
N LEU A 186 6.24 2.53 -5.81
CA LEU A 186 5.01 2.48 -6.60
C LEU A 186 5.28 2.75 -8.09
N ARG A 187 6.06 3.79 -8.41
CA ARG A 187 6.41 4.13 -9.80
C ARG A 187 7.22 3.04 -10.48
N GLU A 188 8.21 2.47 -9.78
CA GLU A 188 8.99 1.35 -10.29
C GLU A 188 8.10 0.12 -10.54
N ALA A 189 7.19 -0.22 -9.61
CA ALA A 189 6.27 -1.33 -9.81
C ALA A 189 5.27 -1.09 -10.95
N GLN A 190 4.84 0.16 -11.17
CA GLN A 190 3.92 0.53 -12.25
C GLN A 190 4.56 0.37 -13.64
N ALA A 191 5.87 0.54 -13.73
CA ALA A 191 6.63 0.36 -14.97
C ALA A 191 6.80 -1.12 -15.36
N GLU A 192 6.47 -2.06 -14.45
CA GLU A 192 6.62 -3.49 -14.67
C GLU A 192 5.29 -4.18 -15.00
N GLU A 193 5.37 -5.44 -15.44
CA GLU A 193 4.21 -6.26 -15.81
C GLU A 193 3.83 -7.29 -14.75
N ASP A 194 4.21 -7.06 -13.49
CA ASP A 194 3.85 -7.91 -12.35
C ASP A 194 2.65 -7.33 -11.59
N TYR A 195 1.50 -7.98 -11.74
CA TYR A 195 0.23 -7.54 -11.15
C TYR A 195 0.27 -7.54 -9.62
N ASP A 196 0.79 -8.62 -9.04
CA ASP A 196 0.75 -8.86 -7.60
C ASP A 196 1.64 -7.86 -6.86
N MET A 197 2.78 -7.57 -7.46
CA MET A 197 3.71 -6.58 -6.99
C MET A 197 3.16 -5.16 -7.09
N LEU A 198 2.56 -4.79 -8.22
CA LEU A 198 1.92 -3.47 -8.35
C LEU A 198 0.77 -3.32 -7.35
N LEU A 199 -0.07 -4.35 -7.19
CA LEU A 199 -1.14 -4.38 -6.18
C LEU A 199 -0.56 -4.17 -4.78
N ALA A 200 0.51 -4.88 -4.42
CA ALA A 200 1.16 -4.72 -3.12
C ALA A 200 1.66 -3.27 -2.90
N GLN A 201 2.29 -2.65 -3.91
CA GLN A 201 2.80 -1.28 -3.80
C GLN A 201 1.70 -0.23 -3.77
N VAL A 202 0.62 -0.37 -4.55
CA VAL A 202 -0.58 0.51 -4.48
C VAL A 202 -1.11 0.53 -3.05
N THR A 203 -1.19 -0.65 -2.45
CA THR A 203 -1.79 -0.76 -1.14
C THR A 203 -0.86 -0.20 -0.05
N LYS A 204 0.46 -0.41 -0.15
CA LYS A 204 1.45 0.23 0.73
C LYS A 204 1.45 1.76 0.56
N ALA A 205 1.30 2.26 -0.66
CA ALA A 205 1.23 3.68 -0.98
C ALA A 205 0.05 4.39 -0.32
N LYS A 206 -1.15 3.76 -0.33
CA LYS A 206 -2.32 4.25 0.42
C LYS A 206 -2.02 4.42 1.91
N THR A 207 -1.34 3.45 2.51
CA THR A 207 -1.01 3.45 3.95
C THR A 207 0.07 4.48 4.29
N ALA A 208 1.03 4.69 3.40
CA ALA A 208 2.10 5.67 3.57
C ALA A 208 1.67 7.11 3.25
N GLY A 209 0.42 7.33 2.81
CA GLY A 209 -0.09 8.65 2.45
C GLY A 209 0.59 9.22 1.20
N VAL A 210 0.95 8.37 0.23
CA VAL A 210 1.42 8.78 -1.10
C VAL A 210 0.31 9.60 -1.80
N ASP A 211 0.71 10.49 -2.71
CA ASP A 211 -0.22 11.37 -3.42
C ASP A 211 -1.31 10.56 -4.13
N ARG A 212 -2.56 11.01 -3.98
CA ARG A 212 -3.76 10.31 -4.46
C ARG A 212 -3.75 10.13 -5.97
N GLU A 213 -3.22 11.10 -6.72
CA GLU A 213 -3.17 11.04 -8.18
C GLU A 213 -2.25 9.89 -8.65
N GLN A 214 -1.11 9.68 -7.97
CA GLN A 214 -0.21 8.57 -8.28
C GLN A 214 -0.85 7.21 -7.97
N ILE A 215 -1.61 7.12 -6.86
CA ILE A 215 -2.35 5.91 -6.51
C ILE A 215 -3.43 5.61 -7.56
N GLU A 216 -4.19 6.62 -7.98
CA GLU A 216 -5.25 6.47 -9.00
C GLU A 216 -4.70 6.02 -10.36
N GLN A 217 -3.55 6.55 -10.77
CA GLN A 217 -2.85 6.12 -12.00
C GLN A 217 -2.41 4.65 -11.93
N ALA A 218 -1.85 4.23 -10.80
CA ALA A 218 -1.43 2.84 -10.59
C ALA A 218 -2.64 1.88 -10.51
N GLU A 219 -3.76 2.31 -9.93
CA GLU A 219 -5.02 1.55 -9.94
C GLU A 219 -5.62 1.40 -11.33
N GLU A 220 -5.55 2.44 -12.16
CA GLU A 220 -5.97 2.34 -13.57
C GLU A 220 -5.11 1.33 -14.33
N ARG A 221 -3.79 1.33 -14.08
CA ARG A 221 -2.89 0.30 -14.63
C ARG A 221 -3.29 -1.11 -14.20
N LEU A 222 -3.60 -1.34 -12.91
CA LEU A 222 -4.11 -2.62 -12.42
C LEU A 222 -5.41 -3.05 -13.10
N ARG A 223 -6.35 -2.12 -13.31
CA ARG A 223 -7.58 -2.40 -14.07
C ARG A 223 -7.27 -2.84 -15.51
N GLY A 224 -6.31 -2.21 -16.16
CA GLY A 224 -5.81 -2.61 -17.47
C GLY A 224 -5.23 -4.04 -17.47
N MET A 225 -4.33 -4.33 -16.52
CA MET A 225 -3.72 -5.66 -16.37
C MET A 225 -4.76 -6.76 -16.07
N ARG A 226 -5.79 -6.45 -15.28
CA ARG A 226 -6.91 -7.36 -15.00
C ARG A 226 -7.65 -7.76 -16.28
N LYS A 227 -7.96 -6.79 -17.16
CA LYS A 227 -8.59 -7.07 -18.47
C LYS A 227 -7.73 -7.98 -19.35
N MET A 228 -6.41 -7.99 -19.15
CA MET A 228 -5.47 -8.87 -19.84
C MET A 228 -5.27 -10.22 -19.15
N GLY A 229 -6.00 -10.54 -18.08
CA GLY A 229 -5.85 -11.80 -17.33
C GLY A 229 -4.61 -11.89 -16.44
N LYS A 230 -3.79 -10.84 -16.34
CA LYS A 230 -2.51 -10.87 -15.59
C LYS A 230 -2.65 -11.00 -14.07
N HIS A 231 -3.88 -10.97 -13.55
CA HIS A 231 -4.21 -11.10 -12.14
C HIS A 231 -4.40 -12.56 -11.69
N VAL A 232 -4.37 -13.50 -12.64
CA VAL A 232 -4.49 -14.93 -12.38
C VAL A 232 -3.10 -15.54 -12.51
N ASN A 233 -2.55 -16.08 -11.42
CA ASN A 233 -1.27 -16.79 -11.47
C ASN A 233 -1.44 -18.16 -12.14
N ASP A 234 -0.37 -18.69 -12.73
CA ASP A 234 -0.35 -20.04 -13.30
C ASP A 234 -0.80 -21.08 -12.26
N GLY A 235 -1.74 -21.95 -12.65
CA GLY A 235 -2.32 -22.98 -11.79
C GLY A 235 -3.39 -22.48 -10.80
N CYS A 236 -3.71 -21.18 -10.80
CA CYS A 236 -4.82 -20.60 -10.01
C CYS A 236 -6.09 -20.38 -10.84
N ASP A 237 -6.07 -20.71 -12.13
CA ASP A 237 -7.24 -20.68 -12.99
C ASP A 237 -8.26 -21.75 -12.57
N LYS A 238 -9.51 -21.54 -12.98
CA LYS A 238 -10.64 -22.40 -12.58
C LYS A 238 -10.49 -23.83 -13.09
N GLU A 239 -9.88 -24.05 -14.25
CA GLU A 239 -9.72 -25.38 -14.81
C GLU A 239 -8.70 -26.19 -14.01
N SER A 240 -7.55 -25.59 -13.72
CA SER A 240 -6.52 -26.16 -12.84
C SER A 240 -7.09 -26.50 -11.46
N LEU A 241 -7.80 -25.56 -10.82
CA LEU A 241 -8.42 -25.79 -9.51
C LEU A 241 -9.43 -26.94 -9.55
N LYS A 242 -10.29 -27.00 -10.59
CA LYS A 242 -11.29 -28.06 -10.74
C LYS A 242 -10.65 -29.44 -10.91
N LEU A 243 -9.51 -29.51 -11.60
CA LEU A 243 -8.79 -30.77 -11.78
C LEU A 243 -8.05 -31.20 -10.51
N LEU A 244 -7.49 -30.25 -9.76
CA LEU A 244 -6.64 -30.55 -8.61
C LEU A 244 -7.44 -30.77 -7.32
N MET A 245 -8.51 -30.00 -7.09
CA MET A 245 -9.24 -29.97 -5.82
C MET A 245 -10.46 -30.89 -5.83
N GLN A 246 -10.23 -32.19 -6.03
CA GLN A 246 -11.27 -33.23 -6.07
C GLN A 246 -11.19 -34.12 -4.84
N TRP A 247 -12.33 -34.38 -4.19
CA TRP A 247 -12.36 -35.22 -2.99
C TRP A 247 -11.88 -36.64 -3.27
N GLU A 248 -12.14 -37.18 -4.46
CA GLU A 248 -11.72 -38.53 -4.88
C GLU A 248 -10.20 -38.72 -4.87
N LYS A 249 -9.44 -37.61 -4.90
CA LYS A 249 -7.98 -37.61 -4.82
C LYS A 249 -7.45 -37.52 -3.40
N VAL A 250 -8.30 -37.30 -2.41
CA VAL A 250 -7.90 -37.14 -1.00
C VAL A 250 -7.24 -38.42 -0.51
N THR A 251 -6.04 -38.29 0.04
CA THR A 251 -5.26 -39.42 0.56
C THR A 251 -5.14 -39.36 2.09
N ARG A 252 -5.21 -40.52 2.73
CA ARG A 252 -4.97 -40.66 4.16
C ARG A 252 -3.65 -41.41 4.36
N CYS A 253 -2.72 -40.79 5.07
CA CYS A 253 -1.38 -41.31 5.28
C CYS A 253 -0.93 -41.08 6.72
N GLY A 254 -0.15 -42.04 7.24
CA GLY A 254 0.56 -41.96 8.52
C GLY A 254 -0.34 -42.00 9.76
N GLU A 255 0.22 -42.49 10.86
CA GLU A 255 -0.41 -42.45 12.20
C GLU A 255 0.59 -42.07 13.29
N THR A 256 1.89 -42.17 13.00
CA THR A 256 2.96 -41.91 13.97
C THR A 256 3.56 -40.52 13.77
N GLY A 257 3.69 -39.78 14.88
CA GLY A 257 4.49 -38.57 14.94
C GLY A 257 5.98 -38.89 15.14
N VAL A 258 6.84 -37.96 14.75
CA VAL A 258 8.29 -38.03 15.02
C VAL A 258 8.65 -36.85 15.91
N ASN A 259 9.29 -37.12 17.04
CA ASN A 259 9.79 -36.09 17.96
C ASN A 259 11.32 -36.20 18.05
N GLU A 260 12.01 -35.16 17.60
CA GLU A 260 13.47 -35.04 17.62
C GLU A 260 13.85 -34.00 18.67
N THR A 261 14.35 -34.48 19.81
CA THR A 261 14.89 -33.62 20.86
C THR A 261 16.24 -33.01 20.47
N CYS A 262 16.61 -31.92 21.12
CA CYS A 262 17.92 -31.31 20.99
C CYS A 262 19.03 -32.33 21.28
N LYS A 263 19.96 -32.45 20.34
CA LYS A 263 21.06 -33.44 20.42
C LYS A 263 22.22 -32.96 21.28
N ALA A 264 22.33 -31.65 21.51
CA ALA A 264 23.43 -31.06 22.28
C ALA A 264 23.31 -31.33 23.79
N SER A 265 22.09 -31.39 24.31
CA SER A 265 21.84 -31.73 25.72
C SER A 265 20.45 -32.37 25.88
N PRO A 266 20.31 -33.50 26.60
CA PRO A 266 19.01 -34.06 26.93
C PRO A 266 18.19 -33.11 27.81
N ASP A 267 18.85 -32.32 28.65
CA ASP A 267 18.23 -31.34 29.56
C ASP A 267 18.15 -29.94 28.94
N CYS A 268 18.17 -29.83 27.60
CA CYS A 268 17.95 -28.53 26.95
C CYS A 268 16.58 -27.98 27.36
N PRO A 269 16.46 -26.71 27.77
CA PRO A 269 15.15 -26.07 27.98
C PRO A 269 14.22 -26.17 26.77
N CYS A 270 14.81 -26.21 25.57
CA CYS A 270 14.09 -26.41 24.32
C CYS A 270 13.42 -27.79 24.15
N ASN A 271 13.77 -28.78 24.98
CA ASN A 271 13.15 -30.10 24.94
C ASN A 271 11.85 -30.17 25.74
N GLU A 272 11.56 -29.18 26.59
CA GLU A 272 10.32 -29.11 27.36
C GLU A 272 9.10 -29.10 26.41
N GLU A 273 8.12 -29.97 26.68
CA GLU A 273 6.90 -30.08 25.85
C GLU A 273 5.99 -28.86 25.95
N VAL A 274 5.95 -28.23 27.12
CA VAL A 274 5.10 -27.09 27.40
C VAL A 274 5.85 -26.15 28.34
N ASN A 275 6.25 -24.98 27.85
CA ASN A 275 6.75 -23.91 28.72
C ASN A 275 5.58 -23.19 29.41
N CYS A 276 5.87 -22.43 30.46
CA CYS A 276 4.85 -21.71 31.24
C CYS A 276 3.95 -20.84 30.35
N GLY A 277 2.65 -21.16 30.31
CA GLY A 277 1.63 -20.42 29.57
C GLY A 277 1.51 -20.78 28.08
N GLU A 278 2.34 -21.66 27.54
CA GLU A 278 2.18 -22.17 26.17
C GLU A 278 1.00 -23.14 26.09
N VAL A 279 0.24 -23.07 25.00
CA VAL A 279 -0.83 -24.03 24.71
C VAL A 279 -0.70 -24.44 23.25
N LEU A 280 -0.63 -25.75 23.01
CA LEU A 280 -0.77 -26.40 21.71
C LEU A 280 -1.68 -27.62 21.89
N SER A 281 -2.80 -27.66 21.17
CA SER A 281 -3.74 -28.77 21.22
C SER A 281 -4.14 -29.21 19.82
N ILE A 282 -4.19 -30.51 19.59
CA ILE A 282 -4.77 -31.11 18.38
C ILE A 282 -6.00 -31.91 18.80
N VAL A 283 -7.14 -31.55 18.22
CA VAL A 283 -8.44 -32.19 18.47
C VAL A 283 -8.84 -32.97 17.23
N PRO A 284 -8.78 -34.31 17.28
CA PRO A 284 -9.19 -35.14 16.15
C PRO A 284 -10.68 -34.98 15.84
N SER A 285 -11.03 -35.04 14.55
CA SER A 285 -12.42 -35.02 14.08
C SER A 285 -13.28 -33.82 14.54
N ALA A 286 -12.63 -32.69 14.87
CA ALA A 286 -13.30 -31.47 15.26
C ALA A 286 -14.28 -30.97 14.20
N VAL A 287 -13.91 -30.96 12.91
CA VAL A 287 -14.78 -30.46 11.83
C VAL A 287 -16.05 -31.29 11.68
N GLN A 288 -15.96 -32.62 11.77
CA GLN A 288 -17.12 -33.51 11.69
C GLN A 288 -18.10 -33.24 12.84
N LEU A 289 -17.59 -33.06 14.07
CA LEU A 289 -18.42 -32.71 15.22
C LEU A 289 -19.08 -31.35 15.07
N LEU A 290 -18.32 -30.36 14.57
CA LEU A 290 -18.79 -29.00 14.42
C LEU A 290 -19.81 -28.84 13.31
N LEU A 291 -19.68 -29.59 12.22
CA LEU A 291 -20.49 -29.43 11.01
C LEU A 291 -21.47 -30.59 10.78
N LYS A 292 -21.75 -31.39 11.82
CA LYS A 292 -22.70 -32.52 11.77
C LYS A 292 -24.09 -32.16 11.23
N ASP A 293 -24.52 -30.92 11.42
CA ASP A 293 -25.83 -30.44 10.96
C ASP A 293 -25.85 -30.13 9.45
N PHE A 294 -24.69 -30.12 8.78
CA PHE A 294 -24.56 -29.91 7.33
C PHE A 294 -24.45 -31.22 6.55
N GLY A 295 -24.18 -32.34 7.21
CA GLY A 295 -24.05 -33.66 6.61
C GLY A 295 -23.30 -34.66 7.50
N PRO A 296 -23.35 -35.96 7.17
CA PRO A 296 -22.69 -37.01 7.95
C PRO A 296 -21.16 -36.95 7.87
N GLU A 297 -20.60 -36.41 6.77
CA GLU A 297 -19.17 -36.26 6.53
C GLU A 297 -18.80 -34.75 6.53
N GLY A 298 -18.93 -34.09 7.68
CA GLY A 298 -18.82 -32.62 7.77
C GLY A 298 -17.51 -32.02 7.22
N ASP A 299 -16.41 -32.77 7.26
CA ASP A 299 -15.12 -32.40 6.67
C ASP A 299 -15.11 -32.47 5.13
N LYS A 300 -15.70 -33.52 4.56
CA LYS A 300 -15.92 -33.64 3.11
C LYS A 300 -16.84 -32.55 2.59
N GLU A 301 -17.97 -32.33 3.27
CA GLU A 301 -18.91 -31.27 2.93
C GLU A 301 -18.22 -29.91 2.93
N LEU A 302 -17.35 -29.64 3.91
CA LEU A 302 -16.59 -28.38 3.96
C LEU A 302 -15.57 -28.30 2.81
N PHE A 303 -14.86 -29.39 2.51
CA PHE A 303 -13.92 -29.44 1.39
C PHE A 303 -14.60 -29.12 0.06
N ASP A 304 -15.73 -29.77 -0.22
CA ASP A 304 -16.50 -29.58 -1.45
C ASP A 304 -17.08 -28.15 -1.53
N GLU A 305 -17.62 -27.64 -0.42
CA GLU A 305 -18.15 -26.28 -0.36
C GLU A 305 -17.08 -25.22 -0.60
N LEU A 306 -15.88 -25.38 -0.03
CA LEU A 306 -14.75 -24.48 -0.23
C LEU A 306 -14.21 -24.56 -1.66
N SER A 307 -14.00 -25.77 -2.19
CA SER A 307 -13.51 -26.00 -3.54
C SER A 307 -14.46 -25.44 -4.59
N ALA A 308 -15.75 -25.73 -4.50
CA ALA A 308 -16.73 -25.17 -5.43
C ALA A 308 -16.97 -23.66 -5.20
N SER A 309 -16.74 -23.12 -4.00
CA SER A 309 -16.74 -21.67 -3.79
C SER A 309 -15.58 -20.99 -4.50
N ALA A 310 -14.37 -21.56 -4.43
CA ALA A 310 -13.20 -21.05 -5.13
C ALA A 310 -13.39 -21.03 -6.67
N LEU A 311 -14.16 -21.97 -7.22
CA LEU A 311 -14.53 -22.00 -8.64
C LEU A 311 -15.63 -20.98 -9.01
N ALA A 312 -16.52 -20.65 -8.08
CA ALA A 312 -17.66 -19.76 -8.31
C ALA A 312 -17.29 -18.27 -8.26
N VAL A 313 -16.29 -17.91 -7.46
CA VAL A 313 -15.83 -16.52 -7.30
C VAL A 313 -15.10 -15.99 -8.54
N GLU A 314 -14.78 -14.70 -8.52
CA GLU A 314 -13.97 -14.07 -9.54
C GLU A 314 -12.55 -14.67 -9.57
N GLU A 315 -11.99 -14.89 -10.76
CA GLU A 315 -10.58 -15.28 -10.91
C GLU A 315 -9.66 -14.25 -10.25
N GLY A 316 -8.53 -14.71 -9.68
CA GLY A 316 -7.67 -13.89 -8.81
C GLY A 316 -8.10 -13.84 -7.34
N SER A 317 -9.28 -14.34 -6.98
CA SER A 317 -9.64 -14.59 -5.57
C SER A 317 -8.88 -15.78 -4.97
N VAL A 318 -8.35 -16.66 -5.83
CA VAL A 318 -7.34 -17.66 -5.50
C VAL A 318 -6.01 -17.22 -6.09
N TRP A 319 -4.97 -17.16 -5.27
CA TRP A 319 -3.66 -16.64 -5.66
C TRP A 319 -2.52 -17.41 -4.98
N LYS A 320 -1.33 -17.41 -5.60
CA LYS A 320 -0.19 -18.20 -5.13
C LYS A 320 0.60 -17.46 -4.05
N ALA A 321 0.93 -18.15 -2.96
CA ALA A 321 1.75 -17.59 -1.89
C ALA A 321 2.52 -18.67 -1.11
N GLY A 322 3.84 -18.55 -1.04
CA GLY A 322 4.66 -19.37 -0.14
C GLY A 322 4.44 -20.88 -0.30
N GLY A 323 4.42 -21.38 -1.53
CA GLY A 323 4.30 -22.81 -1.86
C GLY A 323 2.88 -23.36 -1.95
N LYS A 324 1.86 -22.55 -1.73
CA LYS A 324 0.44 -22.94 -1.70
C LYS A 324 -0.44 -21.91 -2.42
N LEU A 325 -1.74 -22.19 -2.51
CA LEU A 325 -2.73 -21.23 -2.98
C LEU A 325 -3.53 -20.69 -1.79
N ILE A 326 -3.91 -19.42 -1.84
CA ILE A 326 -4.72 -18.76 -0.82
C ILE A 326 -6.05 -18.35 -1.45
N PHE A 327 -7.15 -18.71 -0.79
CA PHE A 327 -8.49 -18.25 -1.16
C PHE A 327 -8.93 -17.12 -0.23
N SER A 328 -9.20 -15.95 -0.81
CA SER A 328 -9.63 -14.74 -0.09
C SER A 328 -10.58 -13.91 -0.94
N ALA A 329 -11.04 -12.76 -0.42
CA ALA A 329 -11.63 -11.75 -1.29
C ALA A 329 -10.60 -11.29 -2.36
N PHE A 330 -11.10 -10.79 -3.48
CA PHE A 330 -10.28 -10.39 -4.65
C PHE A 330 -9.17 -9.38 -4.30
N ASP A 331 -9.44 -8.45 -3.40
CA ASP A 331 -8.48 -7.47 -2.89
C ASP A 331 -7.52 -8.03 -1.82
N ARG A 332 -7.44 -9.36 -1.75
CA ARG A 332 -6.72 -10.16 -0.74
C ARG A 332 -7.19 -9.93 0.69
N ASN A 333 -8.39 -9.39 0.89
CA ASN A 333 -8.97 -9.19 2.21
C ASN A 333 -9.43 -10.54 2.80
N GLN A 334 -8.84 -10.90 3.94
CA GLN A 334 -9.11 -12.14 4.66
C GLN A 334 -10.04 -11.94 5.87
N SER A 335 -10.64 -10.76 6.04
CA SER A 335 -11.61 -10.55 7.11
C SER A 335 -12.86 -11.41 6.91
N VAL A 336 -13.47 -11.85 8.02
CA VAL A 336 -14.72 -12.62 8.02
C VAL A 336 -15.79 -11.93 7.16
N GLN A 337 -15.94 -10.61 7.30
CA GLN A 337 -16.94 -9.84 6.56
C GLN A 337 -16.65 -9.74 5.05
N ALA A 338 -15.40 -9.63 4.64
CA ALA A 338 -15.06 -9.60 3.21
C ALA A 338 -15.32 -10.96 2.55
N LEU A 339 -14.89 -12.04 3.20
CA LEU A 339 -15.07 -13.40 2.72
C LEU A 339 -16.56 -13.78 2.63
N THR A 340 -17.33 -13.51 3.68
CA THR A 340 -18.77 -13.83 3.70
C THR A 340 -19.56 -13.02 2.68
N ARG A 341 -19.27 -11.73 2.48
CA ARG A 341 -19.90 -10.92 1.43
C ARG A 341 -19.58 -11.46 0.03
N MET A 342 -18.31 -11.78 -0.24
CA MET A 342 -17.91 -12.37 -1.51
C MET A 342 -18.67 -13.67 -1.79
N LEU A 343 -18.69 -14.60 -0.82
CA LEU A 343 -19.35 -15.90 -0.97
C LEU A 343 -20.87 -15.75 -1.14
N ASN A 344 -21.53 -14.85 -0.41
CA ASN A 344 -22.95 -14.56 -0.59
C ASN A 344 -23.26 -14.00 -1.98
N ASN A 345 -22.40 -13.12 -2.52
CA ASN A 345 -22.59 -12.53 -3.85
C ASN A 345 -22.57 -13.57 -4.98
N VAL A 346 -21.91 -14.72 -4.76
CA VAL A 346 -21.89 -15.84 -5.71
C VAL A 346 -22.79 -17.01 -5.29
N GLY A 347 -23.76 -16.76 -4.40
CA GLY A 347 -24.77 -17.75 -4.01
C GLY A 347 -24.26 -18.89 -3.12
N ARG A 348 -23.08 -18.77 -2.51
CA ARG A 348 -22.45 -19.81 -1.67
C ARG A 348 -22.85 -19.67 -0.19
N ALA A 349 -24.15 -19.51 0.06
CA ALA A 349 -24.69 -19.27 1.41
C ALA A 349 -24.45 -20.44 2.38
N ARG A 350 -24.37 -21.68 1.88
CA ARG A 350 -24.06 -22.87 2.70
C ARG A 350 -22.63 -22.80 3.26
N CYS A 351 -21.63 -22.57 2.40
CA CYS A 351 -20.26 -22.31 2.79
C CYS A 351 -20.13 -21.18 3.84
N VAL A 352 -20.86 -20.07 3.66
CA VAL A 352 -20.91 -18.97 4.64
C VAL A 352 -21.39 -19.45 6.01
N LYS A 353 -22.48 -20.22 6.07
CA LYS A 353 -23.01 -20.74 7.33
C LYS A 353 -22.02 -21.68 8.03
N MET A 354 -21.34 -22.54 7.27
CA MET A 354 -20.32 -23.44 7.82
C MET A 354 -19.15 -22.66 8.42
N LEU A 355 -18.61 -21.67 7.68
CA LEU A 355 -17.55 -20.81 8.18
C LEU A 355 -17.97 -20.03 9.44
N LEU A 356 -19.18 -19.47 9.47
CA LEU A 356 -19.67 -18.75 10.65
C LEU A 356 -19.91 -19.66 11.87
N GLN A 357 -20.29 -20.93 11.65
CA GLN A 357 -20.38 -21.92 12.72
C GLN A 357 -19.00 -22.23 13.31
N MET A 358 -17.98 -22.37 12.45
CA MET A 358 -16.60 -22.54 12.88
C MET A 358 -16.06 -21.30 13.60
N VAL A 359 -16.38 -20.08 13.13
CA VAL A 359 -16.05 -18.82 13.83
C VAL A 359 -16.62 -18.85 15.23
N LYS A 360 -17.94 -19.06 15.36
CA LYS A 360 -18.63 -19.05 16.66
C LYS A 360 -18.03 -20.06 17.63
N HIS A 361 -17.71 -21.26 17.17
CA HIS A 361 -17.07 -22.25 18.00
C HIS A 361 -15.65 -21.85 18.40
N SER A 362 -14.84 -21.34 17.45
CA SER A 362 -13.47 -20.90 17.71
C SER A 362 -13.41 -19.82 18.79
N GLU A 363 -14.29 -18.82 18.70
CA GLU A 363 -14.39 -17.74 19.68
C GLU A 363 -14.85 -18.23 21.06
N ALA A 364 -15.77 -19.21 21.10
CA ALA A 364 -16.29 -19.76 22.35
C ALA A 364 -15.29 -20.68 23.06
N GLU A 365 -14.60 -21.54 22.32
CA GLU A 365 -13.70 -22.57 22.86
C GLU A 365 -12.33 -22.00 23.25
N TYR A 366 -11.74 -21.20 22.37
CA TYR A 366 -10.35 -20.74 22.52
C TYR A 366 -10.24 -19.29 23.03
N GLY A 367 -11.37 -18.59 23.11
CA GLY A 367 -11.42 -17.18 23.49
C GLY A 367 -10.94 -16.22 22.39
N GLY A 368 -11.15 -14.93 22.61
CA GLY A 368 -10.87 -13.89 21.62
C GLY A 368 -11.94 -13.79 20.53
N PHE A 369 -11.67 -13.00 19.49
CA PHE A 369 -12.55 -12.81 18.34
C PHE A 369 -11.82 -13.14 17.04
N VAL A 370 -12.49 -13.77 16.08
CA VAL A 370 -11.87 -14.06 14.79
C VAL A 370 -11.71 -12.77 14.00
N THR A 371 -10.46 -12.35 13.82
CA THR A 371 -10.10 -11.14 13.06
C THR A 371 -10.01 -11.41 11.56
N ALA A 372 -9.55 -12.61 11.19
CA ALA A 372 -9.31 -13.02 9.81
C ALA A 372 -9.41 -14.54 9.67
N ILE A 373 -9.79 -14.98 8.47
CA ILE A 373 -9.86 -16.38 8.04
C ILE A 373 -8.92 -16.53 6.84
N GLN A 374 -7.87 -17.32 7.00
CA GLN A 374 -6.96 -17.68 5.92
C GLN A 374 -7.26 -19.10 5.46
N ILE A 375 -7.76 -19.21 4.23
CA ILE A 375 -8.05 -20.51 3.60
C ILE A 375 -6.90 -20.86 2.66
N ASN A 376 -6.17 -21.91 2.99
CA ASN A 376 -4.96 -22.35 2.29
C ASN A 376 -5.25 -23.65 1.54
N PHE A 377 -5.14 -23.62 0.22
CA PHE A 377 -5.28 -24.76 -0.66
C PHE A 377 -3.90 -25.36 -0.92
N HIS A 378 -3.78 -26.65 -0.68
CA HIS A 378 -2.61 -27.48 -0.93
C HIS A 378 -2.98 -28.51 -1.98
N PRO A 379 -2.77 -28.24 -3.28
CA PRO A 379 -3.31 -29.08 -4.35
C PRO A 379 -2.74 -30.50 -4.39
N ASN A 380 -1.50 -30.67 -3.93
CA ASN A 380 -0.77 -31.93 -3.98
C ASN A 380 0.37 -31.98 -2.94
N GLY A 381 1.14 -33.06 -2.94
CA GLY A 381 2.29 -33.29 -2.08
C GLY A 381 3.45 -32.29 -2.21
N GLU A 382 3.59 -31.63 -3.36
CA GLU A 382 4.65 -30.63 -3.62
C GLU A 382 4.34 -29.28 -2.98
N SER A 383 3.05 -28.95 -2.82
CA SER A 383 2.65 -27.72 -2.17
C SER A 383 3.09 -27.69 -0.71
N PHE A 384 3.48 -26.52 -0.20
CA PHE A 384 3.99 -26.39 1.16
C PHE A 384 3.50 -25.12 1.84
N HIS A 385 3.65 -25.08 3.17
CA HIS A 385 3.51 -23.89 3.99
C HIS A 385 4.84 -23.69 4.71
N ALA A 386 5.57 -22.63 4.35
CA ALA A 386 6.90 -22.37 4.89
C ALA A 386 6.90 -22.31 6.43
N GLN A 387 8.01 -22.71 7.06
CA GLN A 387 8.21 -22.53 8.49
C GLN A 387 8.15 -21.04 8.85
N HIS A 388 7.30 -20.71 9.81
CA HIS A 388 7.08 -19.33 10.23
C HIS A 388 6.43 -19.28 11.62
N ARG A 389 6.48 -18.08 12.22
CA ARG A 389 5.55 -17.66 13.27
C ARG A 389 4.40 -16.92 12.61
N ASP A 390 3.18 -17.11 13.09
CA ASP A 390 2.10 -16.23 12.69
C ASP A 390 2.45 -14.81 13.15
N ILE A 391 2.43 -13.85 12.22
CA ILE A 391 2.84 -12.48 12.54
C ILE A 391 1.63 -11.66 12.94
N TYR A 392 1.61 -11.23 14.21
CA TYR A 392 0.47 -10.58 14.85
C TYR A 392 0.58 -9.07 14.99
N SER A 393 1.37 -8.41 14.13
CA SER A 393 1.62 -6.98 14.28
C SER A 393 0.63 -6.12 13.49
N ALA A 394 0.13 -5.04 14.11
CA ALA A 394 -0.64 -3.99 13.43
C ALA A 394 0.11 -3.35 12.23
N LYS A 395 1.42 -3.53 12.16
CA LYS A 395 2.29 -3.05 11.07
C LYS A 395 2.19 -3.91 9.80
N GLN A 396 1.64 -5.13 9.89
CA GLN A 396 1.43 -6.03 8.75
C GLN A 396 -0.05 -6.39 8.66
N ARG A 397 -0.83 -5.51 8.00
CA ARG A 397 -2.15 -5.91 7.50
C ARG A 397 -1.94 -6.98 6.43
N ALA A 398 -2.73 -8.07 6.42
CA ALA A 398 -2.75 -9.10 5.38
C ALA A 398 -3.28 -8.54 4.04
N GLY A 399 -2.59 -7.54 3.49
CA GLY A 399 -3.10 -6.63 2.48
C GLY A 399 -3.58 -5.33 3.13
N PRO A 400 -3.16 -4.15 2.64
CA PRO A 400 -3.66 -2.89 3.20
C PRO A 400 -5.12 -2.55 2.84
N SER A 401 -5.79 -3.39 2.02
CA SER A 401 -7.25 -3.46 1.89
C SER A 401 -7.90 -4.45 2.89
N CYS A 402 -7.12 -5.28 3.60
CA CYS A 402 -7.62 -6.10 4.70
C CYS A 402 -8.17 -5.16 5.75
N THR A 403 -9.49 -5.20 5.93
CA THR A 403 -10.23 -4.52 7.00
C THR A 403 -10.06 -5.22 8.35
N CYS A 404 -9.19 -6.23 8.38
CA CYS A 404 -8.77 -7.00 9.52
C CYS A 404 -8.17 -6.04 10.55
N THR A 405 -8.89 -5.79 11.63
CA THR A 405 -8.35 -5.09 12.80
C THR A 405 -7.40 -6.05 13.50
N PHE A 406 -6.14 -6.05 13.09
CA PHE A 406 -5.09 -6.81 13.81
C PHE A 406 -4.87 -6.16 15.17
N LYS A 407 -5.76 -6.49 16.11
CA LYS A 407 -5.52 -6.37 17.54
C LYS A 407 -4.40 -7.34 17.90
N LYS A 408 -3.89 -7.23 19.13
CA LYS A 408 -2.97 -8.22 19.68
C LYS A 408 -3.60 -9.61 19.49
N CYS A 409 -2.98 -10.46 18.67
CA CYS A 409 -3.47 -11.82 18.46
C CYS A 409 -3.17 -12.65 19.70
N VAL A 410 -4.15 -13.43 20.13
CA VAL A 410 -4.08 -14.27 21.33
C VAL A 410 -3.92 -15.76 21.00
N GLY A 411 -4.16 -16.14 19.75
CA GLY A 411 -3.93 -17.50 19.24
C GLY A 411 -4.42 -17.70 17.82
N THR A 412 -4.16 -18.88 17.28
CA THR A 412 -4.64 -19.33 15.98
C THR A 412 -5.24 -20.72 16.14
N VAL A 413 -6.40 -20.95 15.53
CA VAL A 413 -6.94 -22.31 15.33
C VAL A 413 -6.99 -22.62 13.84
N CYS A 414 -6.47 -23.79 13.48
CA CYS A 414 -6.36 -24.27 12.11
C CYS A 414 -7.12 -25.58 11.96
N TYR A 415 -8.17 -25.56 11.15
CA TYR A 415 -8.94 -26.75 10.79
C TYR A 415 -8.41 -27.34 9.49
N THR A 416 -8.32 -28.66 9.43
CA THR A 416 -7.83 -29.39 8.25
C THR A 416 -8.97 -30.18 7.62
N VAL A 417 -9.11 -30.11 6.29
CA VAL A 417 -9.98 -31.00 5.50
C VAL A 417 -9.24 -31.50 4.26
N GLY A 418 -9.55 -32.71 3.80
CA GLY A 418 -8.86 -33.36 2.67
C GLY A 418 -7.63 -34.17 3.09
N SER A 419 -6.60 -34.22 2.26
CA SER A 419 -5.48 -35.14 2.45
C SER A 419 -4.73 -34.94 3.76
N SER A 420 -4.23 -36.04 4.32
CA SER A 420 -3.38 -36.01 5.51
C SER A 420 -2.01 -35.40 5.19
N ARG A 421 -1.52 -34.51 6.06
CA ARG A 421 -0.19 -33.91 5.92
C ARG A 421 0.49 -33.78 7.26
N GLN A 422 1.83 -33.84 7.24
CA GLN A 422 2.62 -33.54 8.42
C GLN A 422 2.67 -32.03 8.63
N VAL A 423 2.40 -31.60 9.86
CA VAL A 423 2.82 -30.30 10.36
C VAL A 423 4.18 -30.47 11.03
N LEU A 424 5.14 -29.63 10.67
CA LEU A 424 6.43 -29.52 11.33
C LEU A 424 6.35 -28.35 12.32
N LEU A 425 6.67 -28.64 13.57
CA LEU A 425 6.71 -27.71 14.69
C LEU A 425 8.17 -27.64 15.19
N GLU A 426 8.73 -26.45 15.31
CA GLU A 426 10.12 -26.29 15.80
C GLU A 426 10.18 -25.30 16.96
N THR A 427 10.86 -25.69 18.04
CA THR A 427 11.15 -24.78 19.15
C THR A 427 12.35 -23.91 18.81
N MET A 428 12.12 -22.61 18.77
CA MET A 428 13.14 -21.62 18.42
C MET A 428 13.88 -21.17 19.67
N THR A 429 15.16 -20.87 19.53
CA THR A 429 16.01 -20.26 20.58
C THR A 429 16.64 -18.95 20.08
N ASP A 430 15.97 -18.28 19.16
CA ASP A 430 16.40 -16.99 18.61
C ASP A 430 16.02 -15.83 19.56
N MET A 431 16.38 -14.60 19.16
CA MET A 431 16.11 -13.40 19.97
C MET A 431 14.63 -13.08 20.19
N PHE A 432 13.71 -13.76 19.50
CA PHE A 432 12.26 -13.58 19.64
C PHE A 432 11.63 -14.62 20.58
N SER A 433 12.35 -15.71 20.88
CA SER A 433 11.92 -16.75 21.78
C SER A 433 12.34 -16.46 23.23
N ALA A 434 11.49 -16.83 24.18
CA ALA A 434 11.83 -16.85 25.60
C ALA A 434 12.67 -18.10 25.97
N VAL A 435 12.69 -19.12 25.11
CA VAL A 435 13.43 -20.36 25.33
C VAL A 435 14.92 -20.13 25.08
N LYS A 436 15.73 -20.34 26.11
CA LYS A 436 17.18 -20.16 26.02
C LYS A 436 17.85 -21.37 25.37
N PRO A 437 18.87 -21.17 24.50
CA PRO A 437 19.65 -22.28 23.99
C PRO A 437 20.49 -22.91 25.11
N CYS A 438 20.73 -24.22 25.03
CA CYS A 438 21.63 -24.93 25.96
C CYS A 438 23.12 -24.74 25.67
N GLY A 439 23.46 -23.91 24.67
CA GLY A 439 24.81 -23.64 24.19
C GLY A 439 24.83 -23.26 22.71
N GLU A 440 26.02 -22.97 22.16
CA GLU A 440 26.19 -22.56 20.75
C GLU A 440 25.75 -23.64 19.74
N HIS A 441 25.74 -24.91 20.16
CA HIS A 441 25.34 -26.06 19.34
C HIS A 441 23.89 -26.49 19.57
N CYS A 442 23.07 -25.66 20.22
CA CYS A 442 21.66 -25.99 20.44
C CYS A 442 20.94 -26.16 19.09
N THR A 443 20.41 -27.37 18.85
CA THR A 443 19.72 -27.69 17.59
C THR A 443 18.23 -27.38 17.63
N GLY A 444 17.71 -26.94 18.78
CA GLY A 444 16.27 -26.87 19.06
C GLY A 444 15.63 -28.26 19.12
N ARG A 445 14.32 -28.26 19.36
CA ARG A 445 13.45 -29.44 19.28
C ARG A 445 12.61 -29.35 18.02
N ARG A 446 12.38 -30.48 17.35
CA ARG A 446 11.53 -30.58 16.16
C ARG A 446 10.51 -31.68 16.34
N GLU A 447 9.27 -31.40 15.97
CA GLU A 447 8.19 -32.35 16.05
C GLU A 447 7.38 -32.38 14.76
N ARG A 448 7.13 -33.57 14.24
CA ARG A 448 6.26 -33.81 13.10
C ARG A 448 5.00 -34.52 13.57
N ARG A 449 3.85 -33.87 13.40
CA ARG A 449 2.54 -34.46 13.71
C ARG A 449 1.71 -34.58 12.44
N TRP A 450 0.93 -35.65 12.31
CA TRP A 450 -0.03 -35.76 11.23
C TRP A 450 -1.30 -34.97 11.57
N LEU A 451 -1.78 -34.20 10.61
CA LEU A 451 -3.11 -33.60 10.62
C LEU A 451 -3.94 -34.26 9.54
N HIS A 452 -5.03 -34.90 9.94
CA HIS A 452 -5.98 -35.59 9.09
C HIS A 452 -7.18 -34.72 8.74
N SER A 453 -7.97 -35.17 7.76
CA SER A 453 -9.26 -34.54 7.47
C SER A 453 -10.16 -34.59 8.71
N GLY A 454 -10.59 -33.42 9.16
CA GLY A 454 -11.38 -33.26 10.36
C GLY A 454 -10.66 -32.64 11.54
N ASP A 455 -9.34 -32.67 11.58
CA ASP A 455 -8.59 -32.26 12.76
C ASP A 455 -8.57 -30.74 12.92
N ALA A 456 -8.56 -30.29 14.18
CA ALA A 456 -8.28 -28.90 14.55
C ALA A 456 -6.96 -28.84 15.32
N MET A 457 -6.08 -27.90 14.96
CA MET A 457 -4.87 -27.57 15.71
C MET A 457 -5.01 -26.14 16.24
N TYR A 458 -4.94 -25.96 17.55
CA TYR A 458 -4.92 -24.66 18.21
C TYR A 458 -3.58 -24.41 18.90
N PHE A 459 -3.08 -23.19 18.77
CA PHE A 459 -1.96 -22.71 19.55
C PHE A 459 -2.14 -21.24 19.96
N ASN A 460 -1.70 -20.88 21.15
CA ASN A 460 -1.84 -19.52 21.67
C ASN A 460 -0.64 -18.61 21.31
N GLU A 461 -0.74 -17.32 21.68
CA GLU A 461 0.32 -16.33 21.45
C GLU A 461 1.67 -16.75 22.05
N ALA A 462 1.67 -17.27 23.29
CA ALA A 462 2.89 -17.69 23.97
C ALA A 462 3.60 -18.81 23.22
N TRP A 463 2.85 -19.81 22.74
CA TRP A 463 3.41 -20.87 21.92
C TRP A 463 3.98 -20.31 20.60
N ASN A 464 3.23 -19.46 19.89
CA ASN A 464 3.70 -18.90 18.62
C ASN A 464 4.92 -17.95 18.76
N ALA A 465 5.17 -17.37 19.95
CA ALA A 465 6.37 -16.59 20.20
C ALA A 465 7.64 -17.47 20.23
N ASN A 466 7.52 -18.67 20.79
CA ASN A 466 8.65 -19.56 21.03
C ASN A 466 8.83 -20.65 19.96
N HIS A 467 7.80 -20.92 19.17
CA HIS A 467 7.80 -22.02 18.19
C HIS A 467 7.45 -21.52 16.79
N THR A 468 7.97 -22.19 15.77
CA THR A 468 7.51 -22.05 14.38
C THR A 468 6.68 -23.25 13.97
N HIS A 469 5.83 -23.05 12.96
CA HIS A 469 5.08 -24.13 12.34
C HIS A 469 5.04 -23.98 10.82
N GLY A 470 4.74 -25.09 10.14
CA GLY A 470 4.65 -25.16 8.69
C GLY A 470 4.28 -26.56 8.22
N ILE A 471 4.00 -26.68 6.93
CA ILE A 471 3.61 -27.93 6.28
C ILE A 471 4.67 -28.21 5.21
N PRO A 472 5.64 -29.09 5.45
CA PRO A 472 6.64 -29.41 4.44
C PRO A 472 5.99 -30.11 3.21
N PRO A 473 6.68 -30.07 2.05
CA PRO A 473 6.41 -31.02 0.99
C PRO A 473 6.51 -32.47 1.52
N ILE A 474 5.76 -33.38 0.93
CA ILE A 474 5.84 -34.81 1.25
C ILE A 474 6.42 -35.57 0.08
N ASP A 475 7.32 -36.50 0.39
CA ASP A 475 7.84 -37.45 -0.60
C ASP A 475 6.73 -38.47 -0.92
N GLY A 476 6.35 -38.56 -2.20
CA GLY A 476 5.31 -39.48 -2.68
C GLY A 476 3.96 -38.82 -2.97
N GLU A 477 2.98 -39.63 -3.36
CA GLU A 477 1.67 -39.14 -3.76
C GLU A 477 0.85 -38.67 -2.56
N SER A 478 0.45 -37.40 -2.59
CA SER A 478 -0.50 -36.83 -1.63
C SER A 478 -1.50 -35.97 -2.38
N GLY A 479 -2.78 -36.19 -2.09
CA GLY A 479 -3.87 -35.47 -2.74
C GLY A 479 -4.09 -34.05 -2.23
N PRO A 480 -5.21 -33.42 -2.61
CA PRO A 480 -5.55 -32.07 -2.21
C PRO A 480 -5.93 -31.97 -0.73
N ARG A 481 -5.49 -30.88 -0.09
CA ARG A 481 -5.81 -30.54 1.31
C ARG A 481 -6.18 -29.06 1.40
N ILE A 482 -7.08 -28.71 2.32
CA ILE A 482 -7.39 -27.32 2.66
C ILE A 482 -7.15 -27.11 4.16
N SER A 483 -6.37 -26.08 4.52
CA SER A 483 -6.37 -25.54 5.89
C SER A 483 -7.31 -24.34 5.96
N VAL A 484 -8.10 -24.24 7.02
CA VAL A 484 -8.85 -23.04 7.37
C VAL A 484 -8.31 -22.51 8.70
N ALA A 485 -7.48 -21.47 8.64
CA ALA A 485 -6.87 -20.86 9.81
C ALA A 485 -7.64 -19.61 10.25
N PHE A 486 -8.05 -19.57 11.51
CA PHE A 486 -8.73 -18.46 12.16
C PHE A 486 -7.77 -17.75 13.11
N LEU A 487 -7.50 -16.47 12.85
CA LEU A 487 -6.63 -15.65 13.70
C LEU A 487 -7.46 -14.95 14.79
N LEU A 488 -7.20 -15.28 16.06
CA LEU A 488 -7.97 -14.81 17.20
C LEU A 488 -7.35 -13.55 17.79
N GLY A 489 -8.04 -12.41 17.72
CA GLY A 489 -7.64 -11.18 18.39
C GLY A 489 -8.11 -11.11 19.85
N ALA A 490 -7.40 -10.36 20.69
CA ALA A 490 -7.82 -10.08 22.05
C ALA A 490 -9.18 -9.34 22.10
N GLU A 491 -10.10 -9.78 22.96
CA GLU A 491 -11.37 -9.09 23.18
C GLU A 491 -11.10 -7.65 23.63
N GLU A 492 -11.76 -6.66 23.02
CA GLU A 492 -11.83 -5.34 23.66
C GLU A 492 -12.61 -5.56 24.93
N SER A 493 -11.99 -5.31 26.07
CA SER A 493 -12.65 -5.41 27.35
C SER A 493 -14.03 -4.77 27.25
N ARG A 494 -15.09 -5.59 27.32
CA ARG A 494 -16.49 -5.15 27.40
C ARG A 494 -16.74 -4.15 28.55
N ILE A 495 -15.72 -3.91 29.36
CA ILE A 495 -15.60 -2.89 30.41
C ILE A 495 -15.98 -1.48 29.91
N TYR A 496 -15.77 -1.12 28.63
CA TYR A 496 -16.19 0.21 28.15
C TYR A 496 -17.61 0.30 27.57
N GLN A 497 -18.32 -0.81 27.33
CA GLN A 497 -19.72 -0.76 26.87
C GLN A 497 -20.76 -0.88 27.99
N LYS A 498 -20.36 -1.17 29.24
CA LYS A 498 -21.24 -1.10 30.41
C LYS A 498 -21.26 0.27 31.12
N MET A 499 -20.47 1.26 30.67
CA MET A 499 -20.40 2.58 31.32
C MET A 499 -21.31 3.67 30.71
N LEU A 500 -22.15 3.37 29.72
CA LEU A 500 -23.15 4.32 29.20
C LEU A 500 -24.45 3.61 28.81
N LEU A 501 -25.16 3.07 29.81
CA LEU A 501 -26.63 3.02 29.73
C LEU A 501 -27.16 4.07 30.70
N PRO A 502 -27.86 5.12 30.23
CA PRO A 502 -28.49 6.08 31.11
C PRO A 502 -29.61 5.40 31.88
N ASN A 503 -29.52 5.47 33.20
CA ASN A 503 -30.59 5.32 34.20
C ASN A 503 -31.95 4.86 33.64
N GLU A 504 -32.27 3.58 33.84
CA GLU A 504 -33.66 3.17 33.91
C GLU A 504 -34.30 3.89 35.09
N VAL A 505 -35.28 4.76 34.79
CA VAL A 505 -36.17 5.38 35.77
C VAL A 505 -37.09 4.28 36.32
N PRO A 506 -37.17 4.06 37.64
CA PRO A 506 -38.11 3.09 38.20
C PRO A 506 -39.55 3.58 37.98
N GLN A 507 -40.43 2.68 37.51
CA GLN A 507 -41.89 2.81 37.68
C GLN A 507 -42.33 2.13 38.97
#